data_AF-A0A8X6J169-F1
#
_entry.id   AF-A0A8X6J169-F1
#
_cell.length_a   1.000
_cell.length_b   1.000
_cell.length_c   1.000
_cell.angle_alpha   90.00
_cell.angle_beta   90.00
_cell.angle_gamma   90.00
#
_symmetry.space_group_name_H-M   'P 1'
#
loop_
_entity.id
_entity.type
_entity.pdbx_description
1 polymer ?
#
loop_
_entity_poly.entity_id
_entity_poly.type
_entity_poly.pdbx_seq_one_letter_code
_entity_poly.pdbx_strand_id
1 'polypeptide(L)'
;MVVHLAVHLENGQCVYFTSENVRARRAMSPPLTTLTEFSTLCRNDTFARTLLYSEVPNYFTWNTTTRKFQRRKQGRAVQEHLNLYSTDALGRLYTVHPNNAECFYLRLSLINVRGPTSFQELKTVNDHVCATFRKACQKLNPLENDAHWDISLAAASNTAQPQQIRNLFSIILTTCFPANPKGLWVKYKDYMKLGMIAPNRYGNDIFDRDIQRETHFDVNELQTFVGIKLPKLVLEQ
;
A
#
# COMPACT_ATOMS: atom_id res chain seq x y z
N MET A 1 -16.99 -16.94 -0.94
CA MET A 1 -15.73 -17.60 -1.38
C MET A 1 -14.67 -16.53 -1.59
N VAL A 2 -13.43 -16.73 -1.15
CA VAL A 2 -12.32 -15.78 -1.38
C VAL A 2 -11.40 -16.35 -2.45
N VAL A 3 -11.08 -15.55 -3.47
CA VAL A 3 -10.16 -15.91 -4.55
C VAL A 3 -8.91 -15.04 -4.44
N HIS A 4 -7.75 -15.67 -4.34
CA HIS A 4 -6.47 -14.96 -4.27
C HIS A 4 -6.02 -14.55 -5.67
N LEU A 5 -5.73 -13.26 -5.82
CA LEU A 5 -5.34 -12.64 -7.07
C LEU A 5 -3.85 -12.27 -7.01
N ALA A 6 -3.10 -12.75 -8.00
CA ALA A 6 -1.66 -12.53 -8.11
C ALA A 6 -1.38 -11.05 -8.34
N VAL A 7 -0.27 -10.56 -7.77
CA VAL A 7 0.24 -9.21 -7.98
C VAL A 7 1.75 -9.32 -8.15
N HIS A 8 2.26 -8.91 -9.31
CA HIS A 8 3.68 -8.92 -9.62
C HIS A 8 3.92 -7.96 -10.80
N LEU A 9 5.13 -7.42 -10.91
CA LEU A 9 5.54 -6.64 -12.09
C LEU A 9 5.53 -7.52 -13.36
N GLU A 10 5.56 -6.88 -14.52
CA GLU A 10 5.71 -7.58 -15.80
C GLU A 10 6.97 -8.45 -15.78
N ASN A 11 6.83 -9.72 -16.18
CA ASN A 11 7.87 -10.75 -16.10
C ASN A 11 8.40 -11.07 -14.68
N GLY A 12 7.74 -10.57 -13.64
CA GLY A 12 8.05 -10.81 -12.22
C GLY A 12 7.29 -11.97 -11.59
N GLN A 13 6.78 -12.93 -12.38
CA GLN A 13 6.05 -14.09 -11.86
C GLN A 13 6.93 -14.91 -10.92
N CYS A 14 6.36 -15.40 -9.82
CA CYS A 14 7.05 -16.37 -8.96
C CYS A 14 7.15 -17.71 -9.70
N VAL A 15 8.38 -18.23 -9.86
CA VAL A 15 8.65 -19.53 -10.46
C VAL A 15 9.31 -20.43 -9.42
N TYR A 16 8.64 -21.54 -9.08
CA TYR A 16 9.20 -22.57 -8.21
C TYR A 16 9.99 -23.57 -9.04
N PHE A 17 11.25 -23.76 -8.64
CA PHE A 17 12.14 -24.74 -9.22
C PHE A 17 12.03 -26.07 -8.47
N THR A 18 11.89 -27.15 -9.22
CA THR A 18 11.99 -28.53 -8.74
C THR A 18 13.10 -29.22 -9.53
N SER A 19 13.63 -30.33 -9.00
CA SER A 19 14.62 -31.16 -9.69
C SER A 19 14.20 -31.55 -11.11
N GLU A 20 12.90 -31.75 -11.32
CA GLU A 20 12.28 -32.09 -12.62
C GLU A 20 12.18 -30.92 -13.59
N ASN A 21 11.96 -29.69 -13.10
CA ASN A 21 11.63 -28.54 -13.94
C ASN A 21 12.77 -27.52 -14.13
N VAL A 22 13.89 -27.69 -13.41
CA VAL A 22 15.11 -26.86 -13.54
C VAL A 22 15.62 -26.79 -14.98
N ARG A 23 15.51 -27.90 -15.74
CA ARG A 23 15.96 -27.97 -17.13
C ARG A 23 14.97 -27.37 -18.14
N ALA A 24 13.71 -27.18 -17.74
CA ALA A 24 12.60 -26.86 -18.65
C ALA A 24 12.50 -25.39 -19.06
N ARG A 25 13.56 -24.57 -18.85
CA ARG A 25 13.56 -23.13 -19.20
C ARG A 25 12.33 -22.38 -18.64
N ARG A 26 11.79 -22.81 -17.50
CA ARG A 26 10.53 -22.31 -16.92
C ARG A 26 10.57 -20.81 -16.59
N ALA A 27 11.77 -20.28 -16.32
CA ALA A 27 12.01 -18.85 -16.16
C ALA A 27 11.79 -18.04 -17.46
N MET A 28 12.00 -18.64 -18.62
CA MET A 28 11.81 -17.98 -19.93
C MET A 28 10.36 -18.07 -20.44
N SER A 29 9.54 -18.95 -19.86
CA SER A 29 8.10 -19.03 -20.13
C SER A 29 7.34 -19.25 -18.82
N PRO A 30 7.21 -18.20 -18.00
CA PRO A 30 6.54 -18.30 -16.72
C PRO A 30 5.08 -18.73 -16.89
N PRO A 31 4.52 -19.45 -15.91
CA PRO A 31 3.12 -19.87 -15.96
C PRO A 31 2.18 -18.65 -15.95
N LEU A 32 1.04 -18.77 -16.64
CA LEU A 32 -0.03 -17.79 -16.57
C LEU A 32 -0.50 -17.62 -15.12
N THR A 33 -0.58 -16.36 -14.70
CA THR A 33 -1.14 -15.96 -13.41
C THR A 33 -2.53 -15.37 -13.62
N THR A 34 -3.28 -15.21 -12.53
CA THR A 34 -4.54 -14.47 -12.57
C THR A 34 -4.37 -13.04 -13.10
N LEU A 35 -3.20 -12.41 -12.89
CA LEU A 35 -2.92 -11.07 -13.38
C LEU A 35 -2.65 -11.03 -14.88
N THR A 36 -1.80 -11.92 -15.39
CA THR A 36 -1.54 -11.98 -16.83
C THR A 36 -2.78 -12.40 -17.61
N GLU A 37 -3.57 -13.31 -17.04
CA GLU A 37 -4.83 -13.72 -17.65
C GLU A 37 -5.89 -12.64 -17.58
N PHE A 38 -5.92 -11.81 -16.53
CA PHE A 38 -6.87 -10.69 -16.46
C PHE A 38 -6.71 -9.74 -17.65
N SER A 39 -5.47 -9.38 -18.02
CA SER A 39 -5.23 -8.57 -19.22
C SER A 39 -5.71 -9.25 -20.51
N THR A 40 -5.50 -10.56 -20.64
CA THR A 40 -6.00 -11.33 -21.78
C THR A 40 -7.53 -11.42 -21.79
N LEU A 41 -8.15 -11.56 -20.62
CA LEU A 41 -9.60 -11.56 -20.45
C LEU A 41 -10.18 -10.22 -20.89
N CYS A 42 -9.61 -9.10 -20.46
CA CYS A 42 -10.06 -7.77 -20.87
C CYS A 42 -9.88 -7.50 -22.37
N ARG A 43 -8.91 -8.12 -23.05
CA ARG A 43 -8.81 -8.06 -24.53
C ARG A 43 -9.97 -8.75 -25.22
N ASN A 44 -10.42 -9.87 -24.66
CA ASN A 44 -11.31 -10.80 -25.34
C ASN A 44 -12.78 -10.69 -24.90
N ASP A 45 -13.04 -10.06 -23.74
CA ASP A 45 -14.37 -9.98 -23.15
C ASP A 45 -14.69 -8.51 -22.79
N THR A 46 -15.67 -7.95 -23.49
CA THR A 46 -16.12 -6.55 -23.30
C THR A 46 -16.68 -6.30 -21.90
N PHE A 47 -17.34 -7.30 -21.29
CA PHE A 47 -17.84 -7.16 -19.93
C PHE A 47 -16.67 -7.12 -18.93
N ALA A 48 -15.64 -7.94 -19.13
CA ALA A 48 -14.45 -7.90 -18.29
C ALA A 48 -13.71 -6.55 -18.34
N ARG A 49 -13.84 -5.79 -19.44
CA ARG A 49 -13.30 -4.42 -19.53
C ARG A 49 -13.99 -3.44 -18.57
N THR A 50 -15.19 -3.76 -18.12
CA THR A 50 -15.91 -2.93 -17.15
C THR A 50 -15.49 -3.19 -15.72
N LEU A 51 -14.69 -4.24 -15.44
CA LEU A 51 -14.38 -4.69 -14.08
C LEU A 51 -13.04 -4.19 -13.56
N LEU A 52 -12.97 -3.95 -12.26
CA LEU A 52 -11.71 -3.91 -11.51
C LEU A 52 -11.19 -5.33 -11.31
N TYR A 53 -9.88 -5.47 -11.10
CA TYR A 53 -9.27 -6.79 -10.91
C TYR A 53 -9.86 -7.54 -9.71
N SER A 54 -10.16 -6.84 -8.61
CA SER A 54 -10.81 -7.40 -7.41
C SER A 54 -12.26 -7.85 -7.63
N GLU A 55 -12.93 -7.35 -8.66
CA GLU A 55 -14.33 -7.68 -8.98
C GLU A 55 -14.43 -8.88 -9.94
N VAL A 56 -13.35 -9.23 -10.66
CA VAL A 56 -13.34 -10.37 -11.60
C VAL A 56 -13.89 -11.65 -10.97
N PRO A 57 -13.51 -12.02 -9.72
CA PRO A 57 -14.04 -13.24 -9.10
C PRO A 57 -15.55 -13.24 -8.86
N ASN A 58 -16.22 -12.08 -8.84
CA ASN A 58 -17.69 -12.03 -8.73
C ASN A 58 -18.35 -12.68 -9.93
N TYR A 59 -17.76 -12.56 -11.12
CA TYR A 59 -18.35 -12.93 -12.42
C TYR A 59 -17.61 -14.06 -13.14
N PHE A 60 -16.33 -14.26 -12.80
CA PHE A 60 -15.47 -15.27 -13.41
C PHE A 60 -14.89 -16.20 -12.35
N THR A 61 -14.73 -17.46 -12.70
CA THR A 61 -14.03 -18.47 -11.88
C THR A 61 -12.67 -18.76 -12.48
N TRP A 62 -11.65 -18.85 -11.63
CA TRP A 62 -10.31 -19.28 -12.05
C TRP A 62 -10.26 -20.80 -12.24
N ASN A 63 -9.89 -21.25 -13.43
CA ASN A 63 -9.62 -22.65 -13.70
C ASN A 63 -8.13 -22.91 -13.50
N THR A 64 -7.76 -23.60 -12.42
CA THR A 64 -6.36 -23.86 -12.07
C THR A 64 -5.63 -24.74 -13.09
N THR A 65 -6.35 -25.64 -13.76
CA THR A 65 -5.77 -26.57 -14.76
C THR A 65 -5.42 -25.84 -16.05
N THR A 66 -6.36 -25.06 -16.59
CA THR A 66 -6.14 -24.32 -17.84
C THR A 66 -5.49 -22.96 -17.63
N ARG A 67 -5.44 -22.47 -16.38
CA ARG A 67 -4.99 -21.13 -15.98
C ARG A 67 -5.73 -20.02 -16.72
N LYS A 68 -7.05 -20.17 -16.83
CA LYS A 68 -7.93 -19.22 -17.49
C LYS A 68 -9.09 -18.81 -16.60
N PHE A 69 -9.57 -17.58 -16.78
CA PHE A 69 -10.85 -17.16 -16.24
C PHE A 69 -11.99 -17.69 -17.12
N GLN A 70 -13.03 -18.21 -16.47
CA GLN A 70 -14.23 -18.69 -17.14
C GLN A 70 -15.45 -17.98 -16.57
N ARG A 71 -16.37 -17.52 -17.42
CA ARG A 71 -17.64 -16.92 -16.97
C ARG A 71 -18.35 -17.89 -16.02
N ARG A 72 -18.87 -17.37 -14.91
CA ARG A 72 -19.69 -18.15 -13.98
C ARG A 72 -20.97 -18.58 -14.66
N LYS A 73 -21.40 -19.80 -14.33
CA LYS A 73 -22.64 -20.43 -14.83
C LYS A 73 -23.73 -20.51 -13.77
N GLN A 74 -23.46 -20.04 -12.56
CA GLN A 74 -24.33 -20.11 -11.39
C GLN A 74 -24.19 -18.83 -10.57
N GLY A 75 -25.28 -18.45 -9.89
CA GLY A 75 -25.37 -17.22 -9.10
C GLY A 75 -26.59 -16.38 -9.50
N ARG A 76 -26.53 -15.09 -9.23
CA ARG A 76 -27.55 -14.12 -9.64
C ARG A 76 -27.32 -13.75 -11.10
N ALA A 77 -28.33 -13.80 -11.94
CA ALA A 77 -28.19 -13.41 -13.34
C ALA A 77 -27.81 -11.93 -13.43
N VAL A 78 -26.82 -11.61 -14.26
CA VAL A 78 -26.41 -10.23 -14.52
C VAL A 78 -27.35 -9.65 -15.58
N GLN A 79 -28.00 -8.53 -15.25
CA GLN A 79 -28.90 -7.85 -16.17
C GLN A 79 -28.17 -7.51 -17.48
N GLU A 80 -28.89 -7.63 -18.60
CA GLU A 80 -28.40 -7.31 -19.95
C GLU A 80 -27.25 -8.21 -20.47
N HIS A 81 -26.81 -9.21 -19.71
CA HIS A 81 -25.72 -10.10 -20.09
C HIS A 81 -26.18 -11.57 -20.09
N LEU A 82 -26.49 -12.07 -21.29
CA LEU A 82 -26.96 -13.45 -21.46
C LEU A 82 -25.88 -14.44 -20.96
N ASN A 83 -26.33 -15.44 -20.17
CA ASN A 83 -25.49 -16.49 -19.61
C ASN A 83 -24.33 -15.99 -18.71
N LEU A 84 -24.47 -14.81 -18.11
CA LEU A 84 -23.54 -14.29 -17.13
C LEU A 84 -24.19 -14.24 -15.75
N TYR A 85 -23.47 -14.75 -14.76
CA TYR A 85 -23.93 -14.82 -13.38
C TYR A 85 -22.91 -14.18 -12.44
N SER A 86 -23.40 -13.57 -11.37
CA SER A 86 -22.59 -12.99 -10.30
C SER A 86 -22.81 -13.72 -8.97
N THR A 87 -21.78 -13.67 -8.13
CA THR A 87 -21.78 -14.20 -6.76
C THR A 87 -21.05 -13.23 -5.84
N ASP A 88 -21.17 -13.42 -4.52
CA ASP A 88 -20.47 -12.62 -3.51
C ASP A 88 -19.01 -13.09 -3.31
N ALA A 89 -18.30 -13.41 -4.40
CA ALA A 89 -16.96 -13.96 -4.37
C ALA A 89 -15.88 -12.87 -4.32
N LEU A 90 -15.17 -12.77 -3.20
CA LEU A 90 -14.23 -11.68 -2.96
C LEU A 90 -12.87 -11.94 -3.63
N GLY A 91 -12.45 -11.04 -4.53
CA GLY A 91 -11.09 -11.03 -5.09
C GLY A 91 -10.10 -10.37 -4.15
N ARG A 92 -9.24 -11.16 -3.52
CA ARG A 92 -8.22 -10.68 -2.58
C ARG A 92 -6.87 -10.58 -3.26
N LEU A 93 -6.41 -9.36 -3.51
CA LEU A 93 -5.04 -9.09 -3.95
C LEU A 93 -4.07 -9.34 -2.79
N TYR A 94 -2.94 -9.97 -3.08
CA TYR A 94 -1.88 -10.13 -2.08
C TYR A 94 -1.41 -8.80 -1.51
N THR A 95 -1.05 -8.80 -0.23
CA THR A 95 -0.39 -7.67 0.41
C THR A 95 1.00 -7.52 -0.19
N VAL A 96 1.30 -6.32 -0.69
CA VAL A 96 2.63 -5.97 -1.18
C VAL A 96 3.28 -5.04 -0.18
N HIS A 97 4.47 -5.41 0.30
CA HIS A 97 5.22 -4.57 1.23
C HIS A 97 5.65 -3.26 0.56
N PRO A 98 5.52 -2.09 1.21
CA PRO A 98 5.89 -0.79 0.62
C PRO A 98 7.33 -0.70 0.08
N ASN A 99 8.27 -1.44 0.66
CA ASN A 99 9.65 -1.55 0.14
C ASN A 99 9.71 -2.09 -1.31
N ASN A 100 8.72 -2.85 -1.75
CA ASN A 100 8.54 -3.18 -3.16
C ASN A 100 7.67 -2.11 -3.83
N ALA A 101 8.23 -0.90 -3.93
CA ALA A 101 7.48 0.31 -4.25
C ALA A 101 6.68 0.20 -5.55
N GLU A 102 7.30 -0.23 -6.66
CA GLU A 102 6.59 -0.33 -7.94
C GLU A 102 5.49 -1.39 -7.93
N CYS A 103 5.68 -2.51 -7.24
CA CYS A 103 4.64 -3.53 -7.12
C CYS A 103 3.48 -3.05 -6.20
N PHE A 104 3.79 -2.24 -5.19
CA PHE A 104 2.78 -1.59 -4.35
C PHE A 104 1.92 -0.63 -5.18
N TYR A 105 2.53 0.21 -6.01
CA TYR A 105 1.78 1.11 -6.91
C TYR A 105 1.05 0.34 -8.02
N LEU A 106 1.61 -0.75 -8.55
CA LEU A 106 0.86 -1.65 -9.45
C LEU A 106 -0.41 -2.18 -8.78
N ARG A 107 -0.33 -2.63 -7.51
CA ARG A 107 -1.49 -3.07 -6.74
C ARG A 107 -2.52 -1.94 -6.65
N LEU A 108 -2.07 -0.70 -6.44
CA LEU A 108 -2.94 0.47 -6.39
C LEU A 108 -3.59 0.76 -7.76
N SER A 109 -2.86 0.62 -8.87
CA SER A 109 -3.47 0.70 -10.21
C SER A 109 -4.53 -0.38 -10.40
N LEU A 110 -4.28 -1.63 -9.98
CA LEU A 110 -5.21 -2.75 -10.16
C LEU A 110 -6.55 -2.61 -9.41
N ILE A 111 -6.59 -1.81 -8.35
CA ILE A 111 -7.82 -1.52 -7.62
C ILE A 111 -8.57 -0.29 -8.15
N ASN A 112 -7.96 0.51 -9.02
CA ASN A 112 -8.53 1.77 -9.51
C ASN A 112 -8.77 1.77 -11.03
N VAL A 113 -8.02 0.98 -11.80
CA VAL A 113 -8.10 0.93 -13.27
C VAL A 113 -8.97 -0.25 -13.69
N ARG A 114 -10.07 0.05 -14.40
CA ARG A 114 -10.98 -0.95 -14.94
C ARG A 114 -10.47 -1.47 -16.29
N GLY A 115 -10.55 -2.78 -16.47
CA GLY A 115 -10.38 -3.41 -17.78
C GLY A 115 -9.04 -3.28 -18.52
N PRO A 116 -7.87 -3.15 -17.86
CA PRO A 116 -6.61 -2.95 -18.56
C PRO A 116 -6.25 -4.17 -19.42
N THR A 117 -5.93 -3.94 -20.69
CA THR A 117 -5.54 -5.00 -21.64
C THR A 117 -4.04 -5.34 -21.59
N SER A 118 -3.25 -4.53 -20.86
CA SER A 118 -1.80 -4.71 -20.71
C SER A 118 -1.28 -4.05 -19.43
N PHE A 119 -0.04 -4.38 -19.05
CA PHE A 119 0.68 -3.66 -17.99
C PHE A 119 0.96 -2.20 -18.36
N GLN A 120 1.10 -1.90 -19.65
CA GLN A 120 1.26 -0.53 -20.12
C GLN A 120 0.01 0.31 -19.87
N GLU A 121 -1.18 -0.23 -20.13
CA GLU A 121 -2.45 0.47 -19.85
C GLU A 121 -2.66 0.74 -18.37
N LEU A 122 -2.16 -0.12 -17.47
CA LEU A 122 -2.14 0.15 -16.02
C LEU A 122 -1.27 1.37 -15.64
N LYS A 123 -0.41 1.85 -16.54
CA LYS A 123 0.42 3.05 -16.41
C LYS A 123 -0.06 4.22 -17.26
N THR A 124 -1.12 4.05 -18.05
CA THR A 124 -1.64 5.10 -18.93
C THR A 124 -2.65 5.95 -18.18
N VAL A 125 -2.44 7.27 -18.19
CA VAL A 125 -3.38 8.24 -17.62
C VAL A 125 -3.59 9.34 -18.64
N ASN A 126 -4.85 9.64 -18.98
CA ASN A 126 -5.22 10.61 -20.02
C ASN A 126 -4.47 10.36 -21.33
N ASP A 127 -4.45 9.11 -21.80
CA ASP A 127 -3.74 8.65 -23.01
C ASP A 127 -2.21 8.81 -22.99
N HIS A 128 -1.62 9.17 -21.86
CA HIS A 128 -0.17 9.28 -21.70
C HIS A 128 0.38 8.14 -20.84
N VAL A 129 1.28 7.34 -21.41
CA VAL A 129 1.98 6.26 -20.70
C VAL A 129 2.99 6.85 -19.73
N CYS A 130 2.85 6.53 -18.44
CA CYS A 130 3.81 6.93 -17.42
C CYS A 130 5.00 5.96 -17.36
N ALA A 131 6.18 6.49 -17.01
CA ALA A 131 7.39 5.69 -16.86
C ALA A 131 7.25 4.59 -15.78
N THR A 132 6.60 4.92 -14.67
CA THR A 132 6.44 4.05 -13.49
C THR A 132 4.98 3.97 -13.05
N PHE A 133 4.62 2.91 -12.32
CA PHE A 133 3.28 2.78 -11.72
C PHE A 133 3.05 3.89 -10.70
N ARG A 134 4.09 4.27 -9.94
CA ARG A 134 4.04 5.41 -9.03
C ARG A 134 3.55 6.69 -9.71
N LYS A 135 4.15 7.04 -10.85
CA LYS A 135 3.78 8.25 -11.60
C LYS A 135 2.36 8.15 -12.15
N ALA A 136 1.93 6.96 -12.57
CA ALA A 136 0.55 6.74 -13.02
C ALA A 136 -0.44 6.96 -11.87
N CYS A 137 -0.23 6.34 -10.71
CA CYS A 137 -1.10 6.52 -9.54
C CYS A 137 -1.17 7.99 -9.09
N GLN A 138 -0.03 8.68 -9.04
CA GLN A 138 0.03 10.12 -8.71
C GLN A 138 -0.81 11.00 -9.64
N LYS A 139 -0.91 10.64 -10.93
CA LYS A 139 -1.75 11.35 -11.90
C LYS A 139 -3.22 10.91 -11.85
N LEU A 140 -3.48 9.63 -11.61
CA LEU A 140 -4.83 9.03 -11.61
C LEU A 140 -5.63 9.47 -10.38
N ASN A 141 -4.98 9.60 -9.23
CA ASN A 141 -5.58 10.06 -7.99
C ASN A 141 -4.87 11.34 -7.49
N PRO A 142 -5.14 12.52 -8.10
CA PRO A 142 -4.55 13.79 -7.65
C PRO A 142 -4.93 14.16 -6.21
N LEU A 143 -5.97 13.54 -5.64
CA LEU A 143 -6.37 13.73 -4.24
C LEU A 143 -5.40 13.08 -3.23
N GLU A 144 -4.53 12.16 -3.68
CA GLU A 144 -3.34 11.73 -2.93
C GLU A 144 -2.12 12.62 -3.21
N ASN A 145 -2.29 13.76 -3.88
CA ASN A 145 -1.27 14.78 -3.81
C ASN A 145 -1.17 15.22 -2.35
N ASP A 146 0.05 15.33 -1.82
CA ASP A 146 0.28 15.57 -0.40
C ASP A 146 -0.33 16.88 0.11
N ALA A 147 -1.03 17.65 -0.72
CA ALA A 147 -1.79 18.85 -0.37
C ALA A 147 -2.65 18.69 0.89
N HIS A 148 -3.39 17.59 1.04
CA HIS A 148 -4.20 17.38 2.25
C HIS A 148 -3.32 17.14 3.50
N TRP A 149 -2.20 16.44 3.34
CA TRP A 149 -1.23 16.22 4.41
C TRP A 149 -0.46 17.50 4.75
N ASP A 150 -0.15 18.31 3.75
CA ASP A 150 0.51 19.60 3.82
C ASP A 150 -0.37 20.62 4.56
N ILE A 151 -1.65 20.72 4.18
CA ILE A 151 -2.65 21.54 4.88
C ILE A 151 -2.81 21.05 6.32
N SER A 152 -2.94 19.75 6.55
CA SER A 152 -3.12 19.17 7.89
C SER A 152 -1.91 19.44 8.79
N LEU A 153 -0.69 19.23 8.29
CA LEU A 153 0.54 19.48 9.03
C LEU A 153 0.80 20.97 9.22
N ALA A 154 0.41 21.82 8.26
CA ALA A 154 0.47 23.29 8.41
C ALA A 154 -0.52 23.80 9.46
N ALA A 155 -1.73 23.25 9.52
CA ALA A 155 -2.68 23.59 10.58
C ALA A 155 -2.16 23.13 11.95
N ALA A 156 -1.61 21.91 12.01
CA ALA A 156 -1.03 21.36 13.23
C ALA A 156 0.20 22.15 13.69
N SER A 157 1.08 22.61 12.78
CA SER A 157 2.26 23.40 13.14
C SER A 157 1.91 24.74 13.81
N ASN A 158 0.71 25.26 13.56
CA ASN A 158 0.23 26.49 14.18
C ASN A 158 -0.46 26.27 15.54
N THR A 159 -0.95 25.06 15.83
CA THR A 159 -1.94 24.83 16.90
C THR A 159 -1.63 23.68 17.85
N ALA A 160 -0.77 22.75 17.43
CA ALA A 160 -0.50 21.49 18.11
C ALA A 160 0.91 21.43 18.69
N GLN A 161 1.10 20.62 19.73
CA GLN A 161 2.42 20.40 20.32
C GLN A 161 3.28 19.50 19.44
N PRO A 162 4.62 19.59 19.53
CA PRO A 162 5.53 18.75 18.74
C PRO A 162 5.21 17.25 18.79
N GLN A 163 4.80 16.72 19.95
CA GLN A 163 4.38 15.31 20.08
C GLN A 163 3.15 14.97 19.24
N GLN A 164 2.17 15.86 19.20
CA GLN A 164 0.94 15.67 18.41
C GLN A 164 1.24 15.72 16.91
N ILE A 165 2.15 16.61 16.49
CA ILE A 165 2.60 16.70 15.10
C ILE A 165 3.39 15.45 14.70
N ARG A 166 4.25 14.91 15.58
CA ARG A 166 4.95 13.62 15.37
C ARG A 166 3.95 12.46 15.23
N ASN A 167 2.94 12.41 16.08
CA ASN A 167 1.90 11.38 16.02
C ASN A 167 1.10 11.48 14.71
N LEU A 168 0.68 12.68 14.33
CA LEU A 168 -0.01 12.93 13.07
C LEU A 168 0.85 12.51 11.88
N PHE A 169 2.13 12.88 11.87
CA PHE A 169 3.07 12.47 10.82
C PHE A 169 3.24 10.95 10.74
N SER A 170 3.35 10.27 11.89
CA SER A 170 3.41 8.80 11.96
C SER A 170 2.14 8.14 11.39
N ILE A 171 0.96 8.65 11.72
CA ILE A 171 -0.31 8.17 11.15
C ILE A 171 -0.30 8.36 9.63
N ILE A 172 0.04 9.55 9.14
CA ILE A 172 0.12 9.82 7.69
C ILE A 172 1.05 8.81 7.01
N LEU A 173 2.24 8.55 7.57
CA LEU A 173 3.18 7.59 7.00
C LEU A 173 2.66 6.14 7.00
N THR A 174 1.99 5.72 8.07
CA THR A 174 1.63 4.31 8.30
C THR A 174 0.27 3.92 7.73
N THR A 175 -0.67 4.86 7.64
CA THR A 175 -2.04 4.59 7.22
C THR A 175 -2.39 5.22 5.87
N CYS A 176 -1.74 6.32 5.51
CA CYS A 176 -2.14 7.13 4.36
C CYS A 176 -1.15 7.06 3.18
N PHE A 177 0.06 6.55 3.40
CA PHE A 177 1.08 6.32 2.35
C PHE A 177 1.27 7.52 1.41
N PRO A 178 1.66 8.70 1.94
CA PRO A 178 1.79 9.93 1.17
C PRO A 178 2.68 9.75 -0.07
N ALA A 179 2.42 10.55 -1.11
CA ALA A 179 3.13 10.47 -2.38
C ALA A 179 4.61 10.91 -2.25
N ASN A 180 4.93 11.85 -1.36
CA ASN A 180 6.26 12.36 -1.08
C ASN A 180 6.50 12.56 0.44
N PRO A 181 6.61 11.48 1.23
CA PRO A 181 6.84 11.56 2.68
C PRO A 181 8.10 12.33 3.04
N LYS A 182 9.14 12.26 2.20
CA LYS A 182 10.40 13.00 2.40
C LYS A 182 10.19 14.50 2.27
N GLY A 183 9.37 14.94 1.31
CA GLY A 183 9.00 16.35 1.15
C GLY A 183 8.28 16.89 2.37
N LEU A 184 7.27 16.15 2.86
CA LEU A 184 6.55 16.48 4.10
C LEU A 184 7.49 16.54 5.30
N TRP A 185 8.36 15.54 5.48
CA TRP A 185 9.34 15.54 6.58
C TRP A 185 10.24 16.78 6.54
N VAL A 186 10.86 17.08 5.40
CA VAL A 186 11.78 18.21 5.26
C VAL A 186 11.08 19.53 5.59
N LYS A 187 9.81 19.67 5.21
CA LYS A 187 9.01 20.89 5.44
C LYS A 187 8.59 21.06 6.90
N TYR A 188 8.26 19.98 7.61
CA TYR A 188 7.65 20.07 8.95
C TYR A 188 8.52 19.59 10.12
N LYS A 189 9.72 19.02 9.87
CA LYS A 189 10.61 18.46 10.92
C LYS A 189 10.94 19.44 12.06
N ASP A 190 11.01 20.73 11.78
CA ASP A 190 11.37 21.72 12.79
C ASP A 190 10.23 21.91 13.81
N TYR A 191 8.97 21.87 13.37
CA TYR A 191 7.80 21.89 14.26
C TYR A 191 7.62 20.61 15.08
N MET A 192 8.38 19.55 14.77
CA MET A 192 8.38 18.29 15.49
C MET A 192 9.50 18.20 16.54
N LYS A 193 10.36 19.22 16.69
CA LYS A 193 11.45 19.22 17.68
C LYS A 193 10.91 19.36 19.10
N LEU A 194 11.54 18.65 20.04
CA LEU A 194 11.25 18.73 21.47
C LEU A 194 11.58 20.13 22.01
N GLY A 195 10.80 20.63 22.98
CA GLY A 195 11.02 21.93 23.63
C GLY A 195 10.44 23.16 22.90
N MET A 196 9.77 22.98 21.76
CA MET A 196 9.07 24.08 21.08
C MET A 196 7.64 24.23 21.60
N ILE A 197 7.29 25.43 22.05
CA ILE A 197 5.92 25.81 22.43
C ILE A 197 5.16 26.16 21.15
N ALA A 198 3.95 25.63 21.00
CA ALA A 198 3.07 25.99 19.88
C ALA A 198 2.82 27.52 19.87
N PRO A 199 2.99 28.21 18.72
CA PRO A 199 3.05 29.67 18.68
C PRO A 199 1.77 30.40 19.11
N ASN A 200 0.63 29.71 19.21
CA ASN A 200 -0.68 30.33 19.38
C ASN A 200 -1.47 29.86 20.62
N ARG A 201 -0.79 29.42 21.69
CA ARG A 201 -1.46 29.12 22.98
C ARG A 201 -0.82 29.86 24.15
N TYR A 202 -1.39 31.02 24.49
CA TYR A 202 -1.38 31.54 25.87
C TYR A 202 -2.64 30.98 26.56
N GLY A 203 -2.52 29.85 27.25
CA GLY A 203 -3.63 29.26 28.02
C GLY A 203 -3.89 27.79 27.74
N ASN A 204 -3.10 26.93 28.38
CA ASN A 204 -3.53 25.69 29.06
C ASN A 204 -2.25 24.94 29.49
N ASP A 205 -1.61 25.51 30.50
CA ASP A 205 -0.32 25.10 31.04
C ASP A 205 -0.47 24.13 32.23
N ILE A 206 -1.34 23.12 32.11
CA ILE A 206 -1.75 22.33 33.28
C ILE A 206 -1.28 20.87 33.30
N PHE A 207 -0.91 20.24 32.18
CA PHE A 207 -0.32 18.89 32.27
C PHE A 207 0.62 18.57 31.11
N ASP A 208 1.90 18.84 31.30
CA ASP A 208 2.95 18.10 30.59
C ASP A 208 3.77 17.30 31.60
N ARG A 209 3.25 16.10 31.92
CA ARG A 209 3.91 15.12 32.80
C ARG A 209 5.28 14.69 32.25
N ASP A 210 5.49 14.79 30.94
CA ASP A 210 6.73 14.38 30.29
C ASP A 210 7.77 15.51 30.37
N ILE A 211 7.37 16.77 30.22
CA ILE A 211 8.25 17.94 30.53
C ILE A 211 8.62 17.99 32.02
N GLN A 212 7.68 17.70 32.93
CA GLN A 212 8.01 17.62 34.36
C GLN A 212 8.92 16.43 34.69
N ARG A 213 8.74 15.29 34.01
CA ARG A 213 9.64 14.12 34.14
C ARG A 213 11.06 14.41 33.68
N GLU A 214 11.24 15.17 32.60
CA GLU A 214 12.57 15.50 32.10
C GLU A 214 13.26 16.60 32.91
N THR A 215 12.52 17.59 33.42
CA THR A 215 13.09 18.64 34.29
C THR A 215 13.54 18.14 35.67
N HIS A 216 12.98 17.02 36.13
CA HIS A 216 13.30 16.39 37.43
C HIS A 216 14.04 15.05 37.27
N PHE A 217 14.62 14.79 36.10
CA PHE A 217 15.35 13.55 35.85
C PHE A 217 16.67 13.51 36.66
N ASP A 218 16.73 12.67 37.70
CA ASP A 218 17.94 12.53 38.53
C ASP A 218 18.95 11.59 37.86
N VAL A 219 19.97 12.20 37.27
CA VAL A 219 21.07 11.51 36.60
C VAL A 219 21.85 10.60 37.56
N ASN A 220 21.89 10.94 38.87
CA ASN A 220 22.57 10.12 39.87
C ASN A 220 21.79 8.85 40.18
N GLU A 221 20.45 8.93 40.21
CA GLU A 221 19.57 7.76 40.38
C GLU A 221 19.71 6.80 39.19
N LEU A 222 19.77 7.33 37.96
CA LEU A 222 20.02 6.53 36.76
C LEU A 222 21.40 5.86 36.79
N GLN A 223 22.46 6.59 37.15
CA GLN A 223 23.80 6.02 37.27
C GLN A 223 23.87 4.92 38.33
N THR A 224 23.17 5.12 39.46
CA THR A 224 23.08 4.11 40.53
C THR A 224 22.33 2.87 40.04
N PHE A 225 21.21 3.05 39.34
CA PHE A 225 20.42 1.95 38.77
C PHE A 225 21.22 1.14 37.74
N VAL A 226 21.92 1.83 36.82
CA VAL A 226 22.77 1.21 35.80
C VAL A 226 23.93 0.47 36.45
N GLY A 227 24.60 1.05 37.46
CA GLY A 227 25.68 0.39 38.20
C GLY A 227 25.24 -0.87 38.95
N ILE A 228 24.02 -0.90 39.50
CA ILE A 228 23.45 -2.09 40.17
C ILE A 228 23.08 -3.20 39.19
N LYS A 229 22.66 -2.83 37.97
CA LYS A 229 22.11 -3.77 36.98
C LYS A 229 23.17 -4.27 35.99
N LEU A 230 24.22 -3.50 35.70
CA LEU A 230 25.30 -3.90 34.78
C LEU A 230 25.95 -5.25 35.13
N PRO A 231 26.30 -5.52 36.41
CA PRO A 231 26.94 -6.78 36.79
C PRO A 231 26.01 -8.00 36.70
N LYS A 232 24.70 -7.78 36.54
CA LYS A 232 23.66 -8.83 36.44
C LYS A 232 23.32 -9.19 35.00
N LEU A 233 23.92 -8.50 34.02
CA LEU A 233 23.79 -8.82 32.61
C LEU A 233 24.82 -9.91 32.29
N VAL A 234 24.34 -11.12 32.03
CA VAL A 234 25.18 -12.22 31.54
C VAL A 234 25.67 -11.83 30.14
N LEU A 235 26.99 -11.83 29.94
CA LEU A 235 27.56 -11.79 28.59
C LEU A 235 27.18 -13.11 27.91
N GLU A 236 26.28 -13.04 26.93
CA GLU A 236 25.86 -14.20 26.13
C GLU A 236 27.09 -14.92 25.56
N GLN A 237 27.21 -16.22 25.87
CA GLN A 237 28.12 -17.18 25.23
C GLN A 237 27.50 -17.71 23.94
#